data_AF-A0AAD6USR2-F1
#
_entry.id   AF-A0AAD6USR2-F1
#
_cell.length_a   1.000
_cell.length_b   1.000
_cell.length_c   1.000
_cell.angle_alpha   90.00
_cell.angle_beta   90.00
_cell.angle_gamma   90.00
#
_symmetry.space_group_name_H-M   'P 1'
#
loop_
_entity.id
_entity.type
_entity.pdbx_description
1 polymer ?
#
loop_
_entity_poly.entity_id
_entity_poly.type
_entity_poly.pdbx_seq_one_letter_code
_entity_poly.pdbx_strand_id
1 'polypeptide(L)' 'GGWISCDSSELLLWVPGPRRNGLWSPRNTLLIGKEQTLLSFENFVHGTQWAQCY' A
#
# COMPACT_ATOMS: atom_id res chain seq x y z
N GLY A 1 -5.26 1.02 12.32
CA GLY A 1 -4.89 -0.38 11.99
C GLY A 1 -3.78 -0.37 10.95
N GLY A 2 -3.02 -1.46 10.81
CA GLY A 2 -1.96 -1.57 9.81
C GLY A 2 -2.42 -1.99 8.41
N TRP A 3 -3.72 -2.12 8.20
CA TRP A 3 -4.26 -2.62 6.95
C TRP A 3 -4.69 -1.48 6.04
N ILE A 4 -4.34 -1.60 4.76
CA ILE A 4 -4.90 -0.81 3.67
C ILE A 4 -6.15 -1.55 3.18
N SER A 5 -7.26 -0.84 3.05
CA SER A 5 -8.52 -1.36 2.53
C SER A 5 -8.98 -0.56 1.32
N CYS A 6 -9.72 -1.22 0.42
CA CYS A 6 -10.42 -0.55 -0.66
C CYS A 6 -11.84 -0.15 -0.22
N ASP A 7 -12.53 0.63 -1.04
CA ASP A 7 -13.90 1.11 -0.76
C ASP A 7 -14.91 -0.04 -0.54
N SER A 8 -14.59 -1.28 -0.96
CA SER A 8 -15.35 -2.52 -0.71
C SER A 8 -15.19 -3.11 0.71
N SER A 9 -14.43 -2.48 1.61
CA SER A 9 -14.01 -3.02 2.92
C SER A 9 -13.10 -4.26 2.83
N GLU A 10 -12.62 -4.60 1.64
CA GLU A 10 -11.65 -5.67 1.45
C GLU A 10 -10.26 -5.21 1.89
N LEU A 11 -9.57 -6.06 2.65
CA LEU A 11 -8.19 -5.84 3.09
C LEU A 11 -7.24 -6.16 1.94
N LEU A 12 -6.51 -5.16 1.46
CA LEU A 12 -5.59 -5.30 0.32
C LEU A 12 -4.18 -5.67 0.78
N LEU A 13 -3.66 -4.97 1.79
CA LEU A 13 -2.28 -5.10 2.23
C LEU A 13 -2.14 -4.79 3.71
N TRP A 14 -1.32 -5.59 4.40
CA TRP A 14 -0.85 -5.24 5.73
C TRP A 14 0.50 -4.53 5.67
N VAL A 15 0.59 -3.42 6.40
CA VAL A 15 1.77 -2.58 6.53
C VAL A 15 2.41 -2.76 7.91
N PRO A 16 3.68 -3.18 7.98
CA PRO A 16 4.44 -3.28 9.22
C PRO A 16 4.53 -1.93 9.94
N GLY A 17 4.41 -1.94 11.26
CA GLY A 17 4.42 -0.73 12.11
C GLY A 17 5.49 0.32 11.76
N PRO A 18 6.78 -0.06 11.62
CA PRO A 18 7.85 0.87 11.30
C PRO A 18 7.71 1.59 9.95
N ARG A 19 7.01 0.97 8.99
CA ARG A 19 6.85 1.47 7.61
C ARG A 19 5.56 2.27 7.41
N ARG A 20 4.74 2.43 8.46
CA ARG A 20 3.52 3.24 8.40
C ARG A 20 3.82 4.74 8.35
N ASN A 21 4.84 5.16 9.09
CA ASN A 21 5.37 6.51 9.01
C ASN A 21 6.17 6.62 7.71
N GLY A 22 5.72 7.44 6.78
CA GLY A 22 6.38 7.57 5.47
C GLY A 22 5.72 6.76 4.34
N LEU A 23 4.59 6.08 4.59
CA LEU A 23 3.88 5.35 3.56
C LEU A 23 3.16 6.31 2.60
N TRP A 24 3.54 6.27 1.33
CA TRP A 24 2.85 7.00 0.29
C TRP A 24 1.60 6.25 -0.17
N SER A 25 0.49 6.98 -0.30
CA SER A 25 -0.73 6.50 -0.93
C SER A 25 -1.07 7.43 -2.10
N PRO A 26 -1.82 6.96 -3.12
CA PRO A 26 -2.27 7.81 -4.23
C PRO A 26 -3.10 9.04 -3.78
N ARG A 27 -3.61 9.05 -2.54
CA ARG A 27 -4.31 10.19 -1.95
C ARG A 27 -3.35 11.24 -1.36
N ASN A 28 -2.06 10.97 -1.28
CA ASN A 28 -1.06 11.89 -0.74
C ASN A 28 -0.31 12.57 -1.89
N THR A 29 -0.52 13.87 -2.09
CA THR A 29 0.12 14.63 -3.17
C THR A 29 1.64 14.79 -2.94
N LEU A 30 2.10 14.77 -1.69
CA LEU A 30 3.50 14.94 -1.35
C LEU A 30 3.79 14.28 0.00
N LEU A 31 4.87 13.50 0.06
CA LEU A 31 5.48 13.06 1.32
C LEU A 31 6.82 13.78 1.49
N ILE A 32 7.07 14.31 2.68
CA ILE A 32 8.33 14.97 3.03
C ILE A 32 8.89 14.24 4.24
N GLY A 33 10.00 13.50 4.05
CA GLY A 33 10.60 12.67 5.10
C GLY A 33 11.77 11.84 4.57
N LYS A 34 12.67 11.44 5.47
CA LYS A 34 13.95 10.77 5.13
C LYS A 34 13.80 9.31 4.69
N GLU A 35 12.75 8.63 5.16
CA GLU A 35 12.46 7.22 4.90
C GLU A 35 11.06 7.13 4.27
N GLN A 36 11.00 7.05 2.95
CA GLN A 36 9.73 6.95 2.21
C GLN A 36 9.51 5.53 1.75
N THR A 37 8.32 4.99 2.01
CA THR A 37 7.88 3.72 1.43
C THR A 37 6.86 4.03 0.35
N LEU A 38 7.27 3.93 -0.91
CA LEU A 38 6.39 4.07 -2.05
C LEU A 38 5.73 2.71 -2.35
N LEU A 39 4.41 2.67 -2.34
CA LEU A 39 3.66 1.53 -2.89
C LEU A 39 3.39 1.81 -4.36
N SER A 40 4.03 1.04 -5.26
CA SER A 40 3.63 1.02 -6.66
C SER A 40 2.52 0.00 -6.84
N PHE A 41 1.44 0.41 -7.51
CA PHE A 41 0.33 -0.46 -7.89
C PHE A 41 0.30 -0.75 -9.39
N GLU A 42 1.33 -0.37 -10.15
CA GLU A 42 1.35 -0.52 -11.62
C GLU A 42 1.12 -1.97 -12.08
N ASN A 43 1.64 -2.96 -11.35
CA ASN A 43 1.45 -4.39 -11.63
C ASN A 43 0.63 -5.09 -10.54
N PHE A 44 -0.18 -4.34 -9.79
CA PHE A 44 -0.93 -4.93 -8.69
C PHE A 44 -2.06 -5.81 -9.22
N VAL A 45 -1.94 -7.11 -8.96
CA VAL A 45 -2.96 -8.12 -9.25
C VAL A 45 -3.79 -8.42 -8.01
N HIS A 46 -5.10 -8.63 -8.20
CA HIS A 46 -6.06 -8.85 -7.11
C HIS A 46 -6.83 -10.17 -7.27
N GLY A 47 -7.44 -10.65 -6.19
CA GLY A 47 -8.22 -11.90 -6.19
C GLY A 47 -7.34 -13.15 -6.31
N THR A 48 -7.74 -14.10 -7.15
CA THR A 48 -7.05 -15.40 -7.31
C THR A 48 -5.71 -15.30 -8.04
N GLN A 49 -5.44 -14.17 -8.69
CA GLN A 49 -4.21 -13.95 -9.46
C GLN A 49 -3.08 -13.33 -8.63
N TRP A 50 -3.24 -13.21 -7.31
CA TRP A 50 -2.25 -12.60 -6.40
C TRP A 50 -0.81 -13.11 -6.60
N ALA A 51 -0.64 -14.38 -6.99
CA ALA A 51 0.66 -15.00 -7.24
C ALA A 51 1.41 -14.45 -8.47
N GLN A 52 0.75 -13.63 -9.30
CA GLN A 52 1.34 -13.00 -10.49
C GLN A 52 1.88 -11.58 -10.21
N CYS A 53 1.89 -11.16 -8.94
CA CYS A 53 2.47 -9.89 -8.52
C CYS A 53 3.99 -10.05 -8.42
N TYR A 54 4.74 -9.47 -9.36
CA TYR A 54 6.21 -9.49 -9.41
C TYR A 54 6.79 -8.10 -9.21
#